data_AF-A0A2D6ALA3-F1
#
_entry.id   AF-A0A2D6ALA3-F1
#
_cell.length_a   1.000
_cell.length_b   1.000
_cell.length_c   1.000
_cell.angle_alpha   90.00
_cell.angle_beta   90.00
_cell.angle_gamma   90.00
#
_symmetry.space_group_name_H-M   'P 1'
#
loop_
_entity.id
_entity.type
_entity.pdbx_description
1 polymer ?
#
loop_
_entity_poly.entity_id
_entity_poly.type
_entity_poly.pdbx_seq_one_letter_code
_entity_poly.pdbx_strand_id
1 'polypeptide(L)' 'MAKKGLCDLCGKHGYINSHHLIPKSEGGSNHKSNLANLCLDHHSYAHELIDKGIYYSWRMTSEGRKLVANEG' A
#
# COMPACT_ATOMS: atom_id res chain seq x y z
N MET A 1 6.52 10.02 -9.00
CA MET A 1 6.63 9.61 -10.41
C MET A 1 6.19 8.17 -10.52
N ALA A 2 5.23 7.87 -11.38
CA ALA A 2 4.81 6.49 -11.64
C ALA A 2 5.96 5.72 -12.31
N LYS A 3 6.28 4.54 -11.81
CA LYS A 3 7.28 3.64 -12.40
C LYS A 3 6.59 2.39 -12.93
N LYS A 4 7.20 1.64 -13.84
CA LYS A 4 6.71 0.31 -14.21
C LYS A 4 7.05 -0.70 -13.12
N GLY A 5 6.11 -1.58 -12.78
CA GLY A 5 6.31 -2.67 -11.82
C GLY A 5 5.02 -3.41 -11.47
N LEU A 6 5.11 -4.31 -10.49
CA LEU A 6 3.99 -5.11 -9.99
C LEU A 6 3.26 -4.37 -8.88
N CYS A 7 1.94 -4.47 -8.88
CA CYS A 7 1.12 -4.03 -7.75
C CYS A 7 1.24 -5.03 -6.59
N ASP A 8 1.57 -4.52 -5.40
CA ASP A 8 1.74 -5.32 -4.19
C ASP A 8 0.43 -5.93 -3.65
N LEU A 9 -0.74 -5.50 -4.17
CA LEU A 9 -2.06 -6.05 -3.82
C LEU A 9 -2.57 -7.09 -4.82
N CYS A 10 -2.61 -6.76 -6.11
CA CYS A 10 -3.22 -7.62 -7.13
C CYS A 10 -2.23 -8.33 -8.07
N GLY A 11 -0.92 -8.05 -7.94
CA GLY A 11 0.12 -8.64 -8.79
C GLY A 11 0.11 -8.17 -10.25
N LYS A 12 -0.80 -7.28 -10.66
CA LYS A 12 -0.81 -6.74 -12.04
C LYS A 12 0.47 -5.94 -12.32
N HIS A 13 1.08 -6.17 -13.48
CA HIS A 13 2.20 -5.38 -13.97
C HIS A 13 1.67 -4.14 -14.71
N GLY A 14 2.13 -2.95 -14.33
CA GLY A 14 1.80 -1.71 -15.02
C GLY A 14 2.51 -0.52 -14.40
N TYR A 15 1.90 0.67 -14.56
CA TYR A 15 2.33 1.86 -13.82
C TYR A 15 1.89 1.76 -12.36
N ILE A 16 2.85 1.88 -11.46
CA ILE A 16 2.67 1.81 -10.01
C ILE A 16 3.06 3.12 -9.35
N ASN A 17 2.32 3.46 -8.30
CA ASN A 17 2.55 4.60 -7.43
C ASN A 17 2.95 4.11 -6.04
N SER A 18 3.94 4.77 -5.44
CA SER A 18 4.32 4.49 -4.06
C SER A 18 3.31 5.13 -3.13
N HIS A 19 2.69 4.31 -2.28
CA HIS A 19 1.70 4.69 -1.29
C HIS A 19 2.31 4.55 0.12
N HIS A 20 2.09 5.53 0.98
CA HIS A 20 2.45 5.44 2.41
C HIS A 20 1.34 4.71 3.15
N LEU A 21 1.67 3.57 3.78
CA LEU A 21 0.71 2.76 4.54
C LEU A 21 0.17 3.50 5.77
N ILE A 22 1.07 4.16 6.49
CA ILE A 22 0.76 5.20 7.46
C ILE A 22 1.05 6.54 6.77
N PRO A 23 0.08 7.45 6.63
CA PRO A 23 0.30 8.77 6.05
C PRO A 23 1.41 9.56 6.74
N LYS A 24 2.14 10.39 5.98
CA LYS A 24 3.18 11.27 6.57
C LYS A 24 2.60 12.27 7.57
N SER A 25 1.38 12.74 7.33
CA SER A 25 0.65 13.64 8.24
C SER A 25 0.39 13.02 9.61
N GLU A 26 0.36 11.68 9.69
CA GLU A 26 0.15 10.91 10.91
C GLU A 26 1.46 10.35 11.48
N GLY A 27 2.61 10.84 11.01
CA GLY A 27 3.93 10.41 11.46
C GLY A 27 4.51 9.20 10.72
N GLY A 28 3.87 8.75 9.64
CA GLY A 28 4.37 7.66 8.81
C GLY A 28 5.72 7.94 8.15
N SER A 29 6.65 6.99 8.23
CA SER A 29 8.01 7.13 7.67
C SER A 29 8.03 7.01 6.13
N ASN A 30 9.09 7.53 5.49
CA ASN A 30 9.34 7.30 4.06
C ASN A 30 10.15 6.02 3.77
N HIS A 31 10.28 5.12 4.77
CA HIS A 31 11.06 3.89 4.65
C HIS A 31 10.30 2.83 3.84
N LYS A 32 11.01 1.90 3.19
CA LYS A 32 10.40 0.82 2.38
C LYS A 32 9.42 -0.05 3.17
N SER A 33 9.53 -0.11 4.49
CA SER A 33 8.59 -0.82 5.36
C SER A 33 7.23 -0.15 5.48
N ASN A 34 7.13 1.17 5.22
CA ASN A 34 5.89 1.94 5.23
C ASN A 34 5.40 2.28 3.81
N LEU A 35 6.01 1.70 2.78
CA LEU A 35 5.66 1.96 1.39
C LEU A 35 5.11 0.69 0.74
N ALA A 36 4.08 0.85 -0.08
CA ALA A 36 3.59 -0.15 -1.02
C ALA A 36 3.55 0.43 -2.43
N ASN A 37 3.81 -0.41 -3.43
CA ASN A 37 3.68 -0.09 -4.85
C ASN A 37 2.31 -0.54 -5.33
N LEU A 38 1.42 0.41 -5.62
CA LEU A 38 0.04 0.12 -5.98
C LEU A 38 -0.25 0.57 -7.42
N CYS A 39 -1.05 -0.20 -8.15
CA CYS A 39 -1.65 0.31 -9.38
C CYS A 39 -2.63 1.44 -9.05
N LEU A 40 -3.03 2.22 -10.05
CA LEU A 40 -3.89 3.39 -9.85
C LEU A 40 -5.17 3.05 -9.06
N ASP A 41 -5.86 1.98 -9.44
CA ASP A 41 -7.12 1.57 -8.79
C ASP A 41 -6.93 1.28 -7.29
N HIS A 42 -5.94 0.46 -6.94
CA HIS A 42 -5.67 0.13 -5.54
C HIS A 42 -5.07 1.30 -4.77
N HIS A 43 -4.32 2.19 -5.44
CA HIS A 43 -3.82 3.40 -4.81
C HIS A 43 -4.96 4.33 -4.42
N SER A 44 -5.94 4.55 -5.30
CA SER A 44 -7.13 5.34 -5.00
C SER A 44 -7.97 4.68 -3.90
N TYR A 45 -8.21 3.38 -4.00
CA TYR A 45 -8.97 2.64 -2.99
C TYR A 45 -8.29 2.67 -1.60
N ALA A 46 -6.95 2.62 -1.54
CA ALA A 46 -6.23 2.73 -0.28
C ALA A 46 -6.45 4.08 0.41
N HIS A 47 -6.53 5.19 -0.35
CA HIS A 47 -6.90 6.49 0.22
C HIS A 47 -8.34 6.50 0.76
N GLU A 48 -9.29 5.88 0.04
CA GLU A 48 -10.68 5.76 0.53
C GLU A 48 -10.80 4.92 1.82
N LEU A 49 -9.93 3.91 2.01
CA LEU A 49 -9.87 3.13 3.24
C LEU A 49 -9.25 3.94 4.40
N ILE A 50 -8.20 4.70 4.14
CA ILE A 50 -7.55 5.56 5.14
C ILE A 50 -8.55 6.61 5.67
N ASP A 51 -9.36 7.21 4.79
CA ASP A 51 -10.41 8.14 5.19
C ASP A 51 -11.46 7.50 6.12
N LYS A 52 -11.58 6.16 6.10
CA LYS A 52 -12.44 5.35 6.98
C LYS A 52 -11.69 4.79 8.19
N GLY A 53 -10.43 5.16 8.41
CA GLY A 53 -9.58 4.66 9.49
C GLY A 53 -9.09 3.22 9.28
N ILE A 54 -9.13 2.70 8.05
CA ILE A 54 -8.67 1.35 7.69
C ILE A 54 -7.31 1.47 7.00
N TYR A 55 -6.29 0.82 7.56
CA TYR A 55 -4.92 0.93 7.06
C TYR A 55 -4.39 -0.40 6.55
N TYR A 56 -3.64 -0.36 5.46
CA TYR A 56 -2.87 -1.52 5.02
C TYR A 56 -1.62 -1.69 5.88
N SER A 57 -1.25 -2.95 6.15
CA SER A 57 0.03 -3.29 6.78
C SER A 57 0.66 -4.47 6.08
N TRP A 58 1.98 -4.57 6.20
CA TRP A 58 2.70 -5.74 5.72
C TRP A 58 2.62 -6.85 6.77
N ARG A 59 2.09 -8.01 6.38
CA ARG A 59 2.02 -9.20 7.22
C ARG A 59 2.82 -10.34 6.61
N MET A 60 3.57 -11.03 7.46
CA MET A 60 4.23 -12.28 7.06
C MET A 60 3.20 -13.41 7.07
N THR A 61 3.14 -14.15 5.96
CA THR A 61 2.30 -15.34 5.79
C THR A 61 3.18 -16.52 5.36
N SER A 62 2.62 -17.73 5.34
CA SER A 62 3.30 -18.92 4.77
C SER A 62 3.67 -18.75 3.30
N GLU A 63 2.95 -17.89 2.57
CA GLU A 63 3.21 -17.56 1.15
C GLU A 63 4.16 -16.36 0.99
N GLY A 64 4.76 -15.87 2.08
CA GLY A 64 5.63 -14.70 2.11
C GLY A 64 4.95 -13.45 2.61
N ARG A 65 5.56 -12.29 2.34
CA ARG A 65 5.09 -10.99 2.82
C ARG A 65 3.93 -10.50 1.96
N LYS A 66 2.74 -10.32 2.55
CA LYS A 66 1.54 -9.84 1.87
C LYS A 66 1.04 -8.54 2.50
N LEU A 67 0.38 -7.71 1.70
CA LEU A 67 -0.30 -6.51 2.18
C LEU A 67 -1.72 -6.87 2.63
N VAL A 68 -2.08 -6.51 3.86
CA VAL A 68 -3.39 -6.82 4.47
C VAL A 68 -4.04 -5.56 4.99
N ALA A 69 -5.35 -5.40 4.81
CA ALA A 69 -6.11 -4.32 5.43
C ALA A 69 -6.34 -4.66 6.91
N ASN A 70 -6.16 -3.69 7.79
CA ASN A 70 -6.44 -3.80 9.22
C ASN A 70 -7.56 -2.82 9.52
N GLU A 71 -8.64 -3.34 10.07
CA GLU A 71 -9.70 -2.52 10.66
C GLU A 71 -9.12 -1.96 11.97
N GLY A 72 -9.18 -0.63 12.11
CA GLY A 72 -8.71 0.09 13.29
C GLY A 72 -9.57 -0.17 14.52
#